data_AF-A0A350QQN4-F1
#
_entry.id   AF-A0A350QQN4-F1
#
_cell.length_a   1.000
_cell.length_b   1.000
_cell.length_c   1.000
_cell.angle_alpha   90.00
_cell.angle_beta   90.00
_cell.angle_gamma   90.00
#
_symmetry.space_group_name_H-M   'P 1'
#
loop_
_entity.id
_entity.type
_entity.pdbx_description
1 polymer ?
#
loop_
_entity_poly.entity_id
_entity_poly.type
_entity_poly.pdbx_seq_one_letter_code
_entity_poly.pdbx_strand_id
1 'polypeptide(L)'
;MVAFSVGGLMMGLVFLGAQLATSEAGDSERISVEQEMSGRMIYAAGPGGMQVDSSLLVPQLSQLDDGSLTARLAHVILMSELNTPAEGIEALDSIHEEKAAGTLSLSPEQETLLDDVSLLLFAAASGEEADELPDERAESLRLSLGFFAELLIARASGDQNALDGLATSAVRAMLTLIVTAIWFLSFFIGGLAAIVILVILALYGKLERRFVLNNHAGSVYIETFAIWITMFVLLQFVMEALAVVLRESSLAIYIGPEFSLVMSLVLMFLSLSALVWPRIRGISSKRLLEDIGLARVNVFREILPGFVTYAIGLPLLLGGLLLSVVVGLVLNAVFGEQPAPSHPIQGLIGDGGWMTIVLVYLVACVGAPITEEIMFRGVLYRYLREVSRTWTMIVSLGFSMIISSVLFAAIHPQ
;
A
#
# COMPACT_ATOMS: atom_id res chain seq x y z
N MET A 1 25.39 6.43 3.07
CA MET A 1 24.63 6.34 4.34
C MET A 1 23.15 6.71 4.19
N VAL A 2 22.75 7.72 3.41
CA VAL A 2 21.31 8.07 3.25
C VAL A 2 20.51 7.07 2.38
N ALA A 3 21.13 6.42 1.38
CA ALA A 3 20.47 5.42 0.53
C ALA A 3 20.04 4.13 1.29
N PHE A 4 20.64 3.85 2.45
CA PHE A 4 20.22 2.75 3.32
C PHE A 4 18.94 3.06 4.12
N SER A 5 18.52 4.33 4.21
CA SER A 5 17.34 4.72 5.00
C SER A 5 16.02 4.53 4.27
N VAL A 6 15.95 4.80 2.96
CA VAL A 6 14.72 4.58 2.17
C VAL A 6 14.52 3.10 1.88
N GLY A 7 15.60 2.37 1.52
CA GLY A 7 15.53 0.92 1.34
C GLY A 7 15.22 0.17 2.64
N GLY A 8 15.76 0.65 3.78
CA GLY A 8 15.47 0.10 5.11
C GLY A 8 14.06 0.43 5.61
N LEU A 9 13.58 1.66 5.39
CA LEU A 9 12.19 2.05 5.69
C LEU A 9 11.21 1.28 4.80
N MET A 10 11.49 1.17 3.51
CA MET A 10 10.68 0.39 2.58
C MET A 10 10.70 -1.09 2.96
N MET A 11 11.86 -1.71 3.24
CA MET A 11 11.89 -3.08 3.77
C MET A 11 11.20 -3.22 5.12
N GLY A 12 11.26 -2.21 6.00
CA GLY A 12 10.51 -2.20 7.26
C GLY A 12 9.01 -2.17 7.02
N LEU A 13 8.54 -1.34 6.09
CA LEU A 13 7.14 -1.29 5.64
C LEU A 13 6.73 -2.55 4.87
N VAL A 14 7.66 -3.21 4.16
CA VAL A 14 7.45 -4.50 3.50
C VAL A 14 7.31 -5.60 4.54
N PHE A 15 8.19 -5.67 5.53
CA PHE A 15 8.13 -6.67 6.59
C PHE A 15 6.89 -6.48 7.46
N LEU A 16 6.57 -5.23 7.78
CA LEU A 16 5.33 -4.88 8.45
C LEU A 16 4.15 -5.29 7.58
N GLY A 17 4.09 -4.85 6.33
CA GLY A 17 3.04 -5.23 5.38
C GLY A 17 2.92 -6.74 5.14
N ALA A 18 4.03 -7.49 5.18
CA ALA A 18 4.07 -8.94 5.02
C ALA A 18 3.57 -9.70 6.26
N GLN A 19 3.90 -9.22 7.46
CA GLN A 19 3.32 -9.77 8.70
C GLN A 19 1.82 -9.47 8.78
N LEU A 20 1.44 -8.28 8.35
CA LEU A 20 0.05 -7.82 8.37
C LEU A 20 -0.79 -8.56 7.33
N ALA A 21 -0.25 -8.76 6.13
CA ALA A 21 -0.87 -9.47 5.03
C ALA A 21 -1.42 -10.84 5.40
N THR A 22 -0.62 -11.68 6.06
CA THR A 22 -0.94 -13.08 6.33
C THR A 22 -2.20 -13.30 7.19
N SER A 23 -2.85 -12.21 7.63
CA SER A 23 -4.08 -12.23 8.43
C SER A 23 -5.40 -12.09 7.64
N GLU A 24 -5.40 -11.62 6.38
CA GLU A 24 -6.65 -11.18 5.68
C GLU A 24 -7.43 -12.25 4.89
N ALA A 25 -6.96 -13.50 4.82
CA ALA A 25 -7.63 -14.54 4.04
C ALA A 25 -8.84 -15.17 4.78
N GLY A 26 -10.03 -14.58 4.62
CA GLY A 26 -11.29 -15.32 4.47
C GLY A 26 -12.13 -15.69 5.71
N ASP A 27 -11.65 -15.52 6.93
CA ASP A 27 -12.48 -15.72 8.13
C ASP A 27 -12.93 -14.36 8.67
N SER A 28 -14.25 -14.12 8.69
CA SER A 28 -14.89 -12.98 9.38
C SER A 28 -14.64 -12.95 10.90
N GLU A 29 -13.76 -13.82 11.40
CA GLU A 29 -13.43 -14.05 12.80
C GLU A 29 -12.04 -13.53 13.17
N ARG A 30 -11.30 -12.87 12.27
CA ARG A 30 -9.99 -12.28 12.62
C ARG A 30 -10.08 -10.77 12.74
N ILE A 31 -9.34 -10.22 13.70
CA ILE A 31 -9.15 -8.79 13.81
C ILE A 31 -8.41 -8.27 12.57
N SER A 32 -8.90 -7.17 12.00
CA SER A 32 -8.21 -6.58 10.86
C SER A 32 -6.87 -5.97 11.28
N VAL A 33 -5.95 -5.93 10.34
CA VAL A 33 -4.65 -5.25 10.47
C VAL A 33 -4.79 -3.81 10.96
N GLU A 34 -5.78 -3.09 10.42
CA GLU A 34 -6.03 -1.70 10.76
C GLU A 34 -6.45 -1.55 12.23
N GLN A 35 -7.33 -2.43 12.70
CA GLN A 35 -7.78 -2.48 14.09
C GLN A 35 -6.65 -2.88 15.04
N GLU A 36 -5.82 -3.86 14.68
CA GLU A 36 -4.66 -4.26 15.47
C GLU A 36 -3.63 -3.12 15.58
N MET A 37 -3.33 -2.46 14.46
CA MET A 37 -2.42 -1.32 14.43
C MET A 37 -2.96 -0.15 15.28
N SER A 38 -4.27 0.11 15.20
CA SER A 38 -4.95 1.11 16.03
C SER A 38 -4.85 0.77 17.51
N GLY A 39 -5.08 -0.49 17.89
CA GLY A 39 -4.92 -0.97 19.27
C GLY A 39 -3.50 -0.80 19.80
N ARG A 40 -2.49 -1.16 19.00
CA ARG A 40 -1.07 -0.94 19.35
C ARG A 40 -0.76 0.54 19.56
N MET A 41 -1.25 1.42 18.69
CA MET A 41 -1.03 2.86 18.83
C MET A 41 -1.68 3.42 20.09
N ILE A 42 -2.92 3.02 20.38
CA ILE A 42 -3.65 3.46 21.56
C ILE A 42 -2.97 2.94 22.84
N TYR A 43 -2.58 1.65 22.86
CA TYR A 43 -1.83 1.08 23.98
C TYR A 43 -0.50 1.80 24.19
N ALA A 44 0.28 2.03 23.13
CA ALA A 44 1.55 2.77 23.21
C ALA A 44 1.37 4.20 23.75
N ALA A 45 0.32 4.89 23.29
CA ALA A 45 0.00 6.24 23.71
C ALA A 45 -0.38 6.28 25.20
N GLY A 46 -1.13 5.30 25.70
CA GLY A 46 -1.54 5.20 27.11
C GLY A 46 -0.59 4.34 27.97
N PRO A 47 -1.01 3.14 28.43
CA PRO A 47 -0.28 2.32 29.41
C PRO A 47 1.09 1.85 28.92
N GLY A 48 1.25 1.68 27.62
CA GLY A 48 2.48 1.20 26.96
C GLY A 48 3.65 2.19 26.99
N GLY A 49 3.48 3.39 27.55
CA GLY A 49 4.61 4.17 28.07
C GLY A 49 4.67 5.65 27.70
N MET A 50 3.87 6.15 26.75
CA MET A 50 3.89 7.58 26.43
C MET A 50 2.99 8.43 27.33
N GLN A 51 2.08 7.81 28.09
CA GLN A 51 1.23 8.47 29.11
C GLN A 51 0.46 9.68 28.55
N VAL A 52 0.01 9.58 27.30
CA VAL A 52 -0.94 10.52 26.69
C VAL A 52 -2.27 10.37 27.42
N ASP A 53 -2.96 11.50 27.63
CA ASP A 53 -4.27 11.55 28.27
C ASP A 53 -5.25 10.60 27.55
N SER A 54 -5.78 9.61 28.28
CA SER A 54 -6.67 8.57 27.75
C SER A 54 -7.95 9.16 27.15
N SER A 55 -8.39 10.34 27.61
CA SER A 55 -9.56 11.03 27.07
C SER A 55 -9.42 11.40 25.59
N LEU A 56 -8.19 11.55 25.08
CA LEU A 56 -7.92 11.80 23.66
C LEU A 56 -7.96 10.52 22.81
N LEU A 57 -7.85 9.35 23.44
CA LEU A 57 -7.78 8.04 22.79
C LEU A 57 -9.17 7.38 22.72
N VAL A 58 -10.03 7.64 23.70
CA VAL A 58 -11.39 7.06 23.80
C VAL A 58 -12.22 7.23 22.52
N PRO A 59 -12.24 8.39 21.83
CA PRO A 59 -13.00 8.51 20.58
C PRO A 59 -12.55 7.55 19.47
N GLN A 60 -11.26 7.15 19.46
CA GLN A 60 -10.72 6.22 18.47
C GLN A 60 -11.11 4.77 18.77
N LEU A 61 -11.37 4.43 20.04
CA LEU A 61 -11.84 3.10 20.44
C LEU A 61 -13.19 2.74 19.83
N SER A 62 -14.04 3.72 19.56
CA SER A 62 -15.34 3.50 18.92
C SER A 62 -15.24 2.86 17.53
N GLN A 63 -14.07 2.94 16.87
CA GLN A 63 -13.82 2.25 15.59
C GLN A 63 -13.67 0.73 15.75
N LEU A 64 -13.38 0.24 16.96
CA LEU A 64 -13.33 -1.19 17.30
C LEU A 64 -14.72 -1.74 17.70
N ASP A 65 -15.73 -0.88 17.82
CA ASP A 65 -17.11 -1.28 18.13
C ASP A 65 -17.95 -1.46 16.84
N ASP A 66 -17.28 -1.68 15.71
CA ASP A 66 -17.84 -1.69 14.36
C ASP A 66 -18.62 -2.98 13.99
N GLY A 67 -18.87 -3.84 14.98
CA GLY A 67 -19.94 -4.84 14.95
C GLY A 67 -19.50 -6.30 14.84
N SER A 68 -18.22 -6.60 14.54
CA SER A 68 -17.72 -7.97 14.66
C SER A 68 -17.46 -8.32 16.13
N LEU A 69 -17.67 -9.59 16.52
CA LEU A 69 -17.38 -10.01 17.90
C LEU A 69 -15.90 -9.78 18.25
N THR A 70 -14.99 -10.04 17.32
CA THR A 70 -13.54 -9.91 17.56
C THR A 70 -13.11 -8.47 17.78
N ALA A 71 -13.65 -7.53 17.03
CA ALA A 71 -13.40 -6.10 17.25
C ALA A 71 -13.94 -5.65 18.62
N ARG A 72 -15.16 -6.10 18.99
CA ARG A 72 -15.76 -5.83 20.30
C ARG A 72 -14.95 -6.41 21.46
N LEU A 73 -14.41 -7.62 21.31
CA LEU A 73 -13.52 -8.22 22.33
C LEU A 73 -12.18 -7.49 22.43
N ALA A 74 -11.61 -7.06 21.30
CA ALA A 74 -10.41 -6.21 21.31
C ALA A 74 -10.66 -4.86 22.00
N HIS A 75 -11.84 -4.26 21.77
CA HIS A 75 -12.29 -3.06 22.47
C HIS A 75 -12.37 -3.29 23.99
N VAL A 76 -12.98 -4.39 24.44
CA VAL A 76 -13.06 -4.79 25.86
C VAL A 76 -11.68 -4.87 26.51
N ILE A 77 -10.73 -5.58 25.86
CA ILE A 77 -9.36 -5.76 26.37
C ILE A 77 -8.64 -4.42 26.48
N LEU A 78 -8.80 -3.55 25.49
CA LEU A 78 -8.12 -2.26 25.47
C LEU A 78 -8.74 -1.28 26.48
N MET A 79 -10.06 -1.32 26.68
CA MET A 79 -10.75 -0.55 27.71
C MET A 79 -10.30 -0.92 29.12
N SER A 80 -10.12 -2.22 29.42
CA SER A 80 -9.60 -2.64 30.73
C SER A 80 -8.19 -2.11 31.01
N GLU A 81 -7.37 -1.97 29.97
CA GLU A 81 -6.00 -1.49 30.10
C GLU A 81 -5.90 0.05 30.17
N LEU A 82 -6.76 0.76 29.42
CA LEU A 82 -6.71 2.22 29.35
C LEU A 82 -7.36 2.92 30.55
N ASN A 83 -8.46 2.35 31.05
CA ASN A 83 -9.26 2.97 32.09
C ASN A 83 -9.13 2.17 33.38
N THR A 84 -10.10 1.29 33.65
CA THR A 84 -10.09 0.40 34.81
C THR A 84 -10.53 -1.00 34.40
N PRO A 85 -10.07 -2.05 35.09
CA PRO A 85 -10.53 -3.41 34.82
C PRO A 85 -12.06 -3.56 34.91
N ALA A 86 -12.72 -2.76 35.77
CA ALA A 86 -14.16 -2.76 35.92
C ALA A 86 -14.89 -2.30 34.65
N GLU A 87 -14.37 -1.32 33.92
CA GLU A 87 -14.98 -0.86 32.66
C GLU A 87 -14.85 -1.89 31.54
N GLY A 88 -13.73 -2.62 31.49
CA GLY A 88 -13.60 -3.75 30.57
C GLY A 88 -14.59 -4.87 30.89
N ILE A 89 -14.78 -5.21 32.17
CA ILE A 89 -15.78 -6.19 32.60
C ILE A 89 -17.20 -5.72 32.24
N GLU A 90 -17.54 -4.46 32.48
CA GLU A 90 -18.86 -3.91 32.13
C GLU A 90 -19.12 -4.02 30.62
N ALA A 91 -18.12 -3.71 29.78
CA ALA A 91 -18.23 -3.86 28.34
C ALA A 91 -18.37 -5.33 27.91
N LEU A 92 -17.68 -6.26 28.60
CA LEU A 92 -17.81 -7.70 28.37
C LEU A 92 -19.20 -8.23 28.78
N ASP A 93 -19.72 -7.77 29.91
CA ASP A 93 -21.05 -8.15 30.40
C ASP A 93 -22.14 -7.72 29.41
N SER A 94 -22.02 -6.55 28.77
CA SER A 94 -22.93 -6.14 27.69
C SER A 94 -22.97 -7.14 26.53
N ILE A 95 -21.84 -7.77 26.17
CA ILE A 95 -21.80 -8.79 25.12
C ILE A 95 -22.52 -10.06 25.58
N HIS A 96 -22.33 -10.47 26.84
CA HIS A 96 -23.03 -11.61 27.44
C HIS A 96 -24.54 -11.37 27.56
N GLU A 97 -24.96 -10.15 27.89
CA GLU A 97 -26.37 -9.76 27.97
C GLU A 97 -27.05 -9.84 26.59
N GLU A 98 -26.40 -9.37 25.53
CA GLU A 98 -26.91 -9.50 24.16
C GLU A 98 -27.01 -10.97 23.70
N LYS A 99 -26.02 -11.79 24.06
CA LYS A 99 -26.05 -13.24 23.82
C LYS A 99 -27.22 -13.88 24.57
N ALA A 100 -27.41 -13.55 25.84
CA ALA A 100 -28.50 -14.06 26.67
C ALA A 100 -29.89 -13.58 26.21
N ALA A 101 -29.98 -12.36 25.69
CA ALA A 101 -31.19 -11.81 25.07
C ALA A 101 -31.49 -12.42 23.69
N GLY A 102 -30.56 -13.18 23.10
CA GLY A 102 -30.67 -13.76 21.77
C GLY A 102 -30.56 -12.75 20.64
N THR A 103 -30.06 -11.53 20.93
CA THR A 103 -29.80 -10.50 19.91
C THR A 103 -28.46 -10.72 19.21
N LEU A 104 -27.56 -11.49 19.83
CA LEU A 104 -26.27 -11.88 19.28
C LEU A 104 -26.21 -13.42 19.17
N SER A 105 -26.18 -13.94 17.94
CA SER A 105 -25.98 -15.37 17.67
C SER A 105 -24.49 -15.64 17.38
N LEU A 106 -23.87 -16.49 18.19
CA LEU A 106 -22.45 -16.83 18.05
C LEU A 106 -22.26 -18.22 17.43
N SER A 107 -21.21 -18.37 16.62
CA SER A 107 -20.68 -19.69 16.25
C SER A 107 -20.08 -20.39 17.49
N PRO A 108 -19.93 -21.73 17.49
CA PRO A 108 -19.23 -22.43 18.57
C PRO A 108 -17.80 -21.92 18.81
N GLU A 109 -17.12 -21.50 17.74
CA GLU A 109 -15.78 -20.90 17.77
C GLU A 109 -15.82 -19.53 18.46
N GLN A 110 -16.77 -18.67 18.11
CA GLN A 110 -16.99 -17.36 18.73
C GLN A 110 -17.39 -17.47 20.21
N GLU A 111 -18.19 -18.47 20.56
CA GLU A 111 -18.55 -18.75 21.95
C GLU A 111 -17.33 -19.15 22.76
N THR A 112 -16.47 -20.01 22.20
CA THR A 112 -15.18 -20.38 22.81
C THR A 112 -14.29 -19.16 22.99
N LEU A 113 -14.19 -18.31 21.98
CA LEU A 113 -13.39 -17.08 22.01
C LEU A 113 -13.88 -16.12 23.12
N LEU A 114 -15.20 -15.91 23.22
CA LEU A 114 -15.81 -15.07 24.26
C LEU A 114 -15.53 -15.64 25.66
N ASP A 115 -15.63 -16.95 25.84
CA ASP A 115 -15.37 -17.62 27.12
C ASP A 115 -13.89 -17.50 27.53
N ASP A 116 -12.96 -17.71 26.60
CA ASP A 116 -11.52 -17.60 26.85
C ASP A 116 -11.12 -16.16 27.19
N VAL A 117 -11.66 -15.16 26.49
CA VAL A 117 -11.45 -13.74 26.83
C VAL A 117 -12.04 -13.43 28.21
N SER A 118 -13.24 -13.93 28.51
CA SER A 118 -13.88 -13.71 29.81
C SER A 118 -13.01 -14.25 30.95
N LEU A 119 -12.55 -15.50 30.84
CA LEU A 119 -11.70 -16.14 31.83
C LEU A 119 -10.43 -15.33 32.10
N LEU A 120 -9.70 -14.97 31.05
CA LEU A 120 -8.44 -14.23 31.19
C LEU A 120 -8.66 -12.81 31.70
N LEU A 121 -9.72 -12.13 31.27
CA LEU A 121 -10.03 -10.77 31.70
C LEU A 121 -10.39 -10.72 33.19
N PHE A 122 -11.20 -11.68 33.66
CA PHE A 122 -11.54 -11.78 35.09
C PHE A 122 -10.31 -12.05 35.95
N ALA A 123 -9.42 -12.95 35.52
CA ALA A 123 -8.15 -13.22 36.22
C ALA A 123 -7.26 -11.97 36.26
N ALA A 124 -7.08 -11.30 35.11
CA ALA A 124 -6.34 -10.05 35.01
C ALA A 124 -6.91 -8.94 35.92
N ALA A 125 -8.24 -8.86 36.04
CA ALA A 125 -8.93 -7.86 36.84
C ALA A 125 -8.90 -8.17 38.35
N SER A 126 -8.97 -9.44 38.74
CA SER A 126 -8.86 -9.86 40.15
C SER A 126 -7.42 -9.82 40.67
N GLY A 127 -6.44 -9.82 39.76
CA GLY A 127 -5.02 -9.96 40.08
C GLY A 127 -4.64 -11.39 40.47
N GLU A 128 -5.53 -12.36 40.22
CA GLU A 128 -5.23 -13.78 40.33
C GLU A 128 -4.57 -14.26 39.03
N GLU A 129 -3.55 -15.12 39.15
CA GLU A 129 -2.95 -15.76 37.98
C GLU A 129 -3.97 -16.74 37.39
N ALA A 130 -4.30 -16.58 36.11
CA ALA A 130 -5.16 -17.54 35.41
C ALA A 130 -4.44 -18.89 35.28
N ASP A 131 -5.21 -19.98 35.33
CA ASP A 131 -4.71 -21.28 34.85
C ASP A 131 -4.28 -21.14 33.38
N GLU A 132 -3.15 -21.75 33.04
CA GLU A 132 -2.61 -21.72 31.68
C GLU A 132 -3.64 -22.31 30.70
N LEU A 133 -4.06 -21.51 29.71
CA LEU A 133 -4.93 -22.00 28.64
C LEU A 133 -4.21 -23.13 27.89
N PRO A 134 -4.94 -24.17 27.44
CA PRO A 134 -4.37 -25.15 26.53
C PRO A 134 -3.75 -24.47 25.31
N ASP A 135 -2.58 -24.94 24.85
CA ASP A 135 -1.82 -24.35 23.74
C ASP A 135 -2.70 -24.08 22.50
N GLU A 136 -3.60 -25.01 22.16
CA GLU A 136 -4.52 -24.89 21.02
C GLU A 136 -5.49 -23.69 21.16
N ARG A 137 -5.99 -23.43 22.38
CA ARG A 137 -6.87 -22.29 22.66
C ARG A 137 -6.10 -20.98 22.67
N ALA A 138 -4.89 -20.97 23.26
CA ALA A 138 -4.02 -19.79 23.23
C ALA A 138 -3.65 -19.40 21.79
N GLU A 139 -3.34 -20.37 20.93
CA GLU A 139 -3.07 -20.12 19.50
C GLU A 139 -4.33 -19.64 18.76
N SER A 140 -5.50 -20.22 19.00
CA SER A 140 -6.76 -19.75 18.42
C SER A 140 -7.07 -18.29 18.81
N LEU A 141 -6.84 -17.94 20.07
CA LEU A 141 -6.98 -16.57 20.57
C LEU A 141 -6.01 -15.61 19.85
N ARG A 142 -4.73 -16.00 19.71
CA ARG A 142 -3.70 -15.22 18.97
C ARG A 142 -4.06 -15.04 17.50
N LEU A 143 -4.56 -16.07 16.83
CA LEU A 143 -4.99 -15.99 15.43
C LEU A 143 -6.20 -15.06 15.24
N SER A 144 -7.09 -15.00 16.22
CA SER A 144 -8.33 -14.23 16.14
C SER A 144 -8.15 -12.76 16.55
N LEU A 145 -7.37 -12.50 17.60
CA LEU A 145 -7.23 -11.17 18.21
C LEU A 145 -5.81 -10.57 18.11
N GLY A 146 -4.83 -11.28 17.55
CA GLY A 146 -3.47 -10.76 17.32
C GLY A 146 -2.84 -10.16 18.58
N PHE A 147 -2.38 -8.91 18.48
CA PHE A 147 -1.81 -8.14 19.59
C PHE A 147 -2.66 -8.14 20.87
N PHE A 148 -3.99 -8.09 20.76
CA PHE A 148 -4.87 -8.01 21.94
C PHE A 148 -4.86 -9.32 22.74
N ALA A 149 -4.75 -10.47 22.07
CA ALA A 149 -4.57 -11.76 22.73
C ALA A 149 -3.27 -11.82 23.51
N GLU A 150 -2.16 -11.41 22.89
CA GLU A 150 -0.84 -11.40 23.54
C GLU A 150 -0.86 -10.52 24.80
N LEU A 151 -1.50 -9.35 24.70
CA LEU A 151 -1.68 -8.43 25.82
C LEU A 151 -2.50 -9.06 26.96
N LEU A 152 -3.65 -9.64 26.63
CA LEU A 152 -4.54 -10.26 27.61
C LEU A 152 -3.88 -11.46 28.31
N ILE A 153 -3.22 -12.34 27.55
CA ILE A 153 -2.51 -13.50 28.10
C ILE A 153 -1.38 -13.05 29.04
N ALA A 154 -0.54 -12.10 28.61
CA ALA A 154 0.55 -11.58 29.42
C ALA A 154 0.06 -10.92 30.72
N ARG A 155 -1.10 -10.26 30.66
CA ARG A 155 -1.73 -9.65 31.83
C ARG A 155 -2.26 -10.70 32.81
N ALA A 156 -3.01 -11.68 32.30
CA ALA A 156 -3.62 -12.73 33.11
C ALA A 156 -2.59 -13.67 33.76
N SER A 157 -1.41 -13.83 33.15
CA SER A 157 -0.31 -14.62 33.72
C SER A 157 0.61 -13.82 34.65
N GLY A 158 0.43 -12.50 34.74
CA GLY A 158 1.33 -11.63 35.51
C GLY A 158 2.75 -11.50 34.92
N ASP A 159 2.98 -11.90 33.67
CA ASP A 159 4.29 -11.84 33.02
C ASP A 159 4.66 -10.40 32.62
N GLN A 160 5.33 -9.72 33.54
CA GLN A 160 5.81 -8.35 33.32
C GLN A 160 6.81 -8.23 32.17
N ASN A 161 7.61 -9.26 31.90
CA ASN A 161 8.58 -9.19 30.81
C ASN A 161 7.87 -9.23 29.44
N ALA A 162 6.81 -10.02 29.32
CA ALA A 162 5.97 -10.04 28.13
C ALA A 162 5.25 -8.70 27.92
N LEU A 163 4.67 -8.13 28.98
CA LEU A 163 4.03 -6.80 28.94
C LEU A 163 5.00 -5.69 28.53
N ASP A 164 6.21 -5.66 29.10
CA ASP A 164 7.27 -4.70 28.73
C ASP A 164 7.71 -4.87 27.26
N GLY A 165 7.76 -6.12 26.77
CA GLY A 165 8.05 -6.44 25.38
C GLY A 165 6.98 -5.91 24.42
N LEU A 166 5.70 -6.12 24.75
CA LEU A 166 4.55 -5.62 24.00
C LEU A 166 4.50 -4.09 24.00
N ALA A 167 4.73 -3.45 25.15
CA ALA A 167 4.82 -2.01 25.29
C ALA A 167 5.94 -1.43 24.42
N THR A 168 7.15 -2.00 24.49
CA THR A 168 8.30 -1.56 23.66
C THR A 168 8.01 -1.73 22.17
N SER A 169 7.38 -2.82 21.77
CA SER A 169 6.97 -3.08 20.39
C SER A 169 5.95 -2.05 19.89
N ALA A 170 4.91 -1.79 20.70
CA ALA A 170 3.86 -0.82 20.41
C ALA A 170 4.42 0.62 20.31
N VAL A 171 5.28 1.03 21.26
CA VAL A 171 5.98 2.33 21.22
C VAL A 171 6.86 2.45 19.98
N ARG A 172 7.62 1.41 19.63
CA ARG A 172 8.44 1.41 18.41
C ARG A 172 7.57 1.56 17.16
N ALA A 173 6.43 0.88 17.08
CA ALA A 173 5.50 1.01 15.96
C ALA A 173 4.97 2.45 15.86
N MET A 174 4.52 3.03 16.97
CA MET A 174 4.00 4.40 17.01
C MET A 174 5.07 5.44 16.65
N LEU A 175 6.29 5.31 17.18
CA LEU A 175 7.42 6.16 16.82
C LEU A 175 7.77 6.03 15.33
N THR A 176 7.73 4.82 14.79
CA THR A 176 7.96 4.58 13.36
C THR A 176 6.91 5.30 12.50
N LEU A 177 5.64 5.25 12.91
CA LEU A 177 4.55 5.98 12.24
C LEU A 177 4.74 7.49 12.35
N ILE A 178 5.06 8.03 13.53
CA ILE A 178 5.30 9.48 13.72
C ILE A 178 6.47 9.95 12.85
N VAL A 179 7.60 9.22 12.86
CA VAL A 179 8.76 9.55 12.02
C VAL A 179 8.39 9.50 10.54
N THR A 180 7.61 8.49 10.13
CA THR A 180 7.14 8.35 8.74
C THR A 180 6.21 9.50 8.35
N ALA A 181 5.26 9.88 9.21
CA ALA A 181 4.35 11.01 9.01
C ALA A 181 5.11 12.34 8.90
N ILE A 182 6.06 12.60 9.80
CA ILE A 182 6.93 13.80 9.75
C ILE A 182 7.75 13.81 8.46
N TRP A 183 8.28 12.66 8.05
CA TRP A 183 9.03 12.52 6.81
C TRP A 183 8.16 12.85 5.59
N PHE A 184 6.97 12.25 5.49
CA PHE A 184 6.01 12.54 4.41
C PHE A 184 5.57 14.01 4.39
N LEU A 185 5.25 14.59 5.56
CA LEU A 185 4.86 15.99 5.67
C LEU A 185 6.00 16.93 5.23
N SER A 186 7.25 16.60 5.59
CA SER A 186 8.42 17.36 5.17
C SER A 186 8.60 17.32 3.66
N PHE A 187 8.45 16.15 3.04
CA PHE A 187 8.50 16.00 1.59
C PHE A 187 7.34 16.72 0.90
N PHE A 188 6.14 16.67 1.47
CA PHE A 188 4.97 17.38 0.95
C PHE A 188 5.17 18.90 0.95
N ILE A 189 5.59 19.48 2.08
CA ILE A 189 5.86 20.92 2.20
C ILE A 189 7.02 21.33 1.27
N GLY A 190 8.10 20.52 1.24
CA GLY A 190 9.22 20.73 0.33
C GLY A 190 8.81 20.69 -1.14
N GLY A 191 7.93 19.74 -1.51
CA GLY A 191 7.34 19.62 -2.83
C GLY A 191 6.51 20.84 -3.22
N LEU A 192 5.65 21.33 -2.31
CA LEU A 192 4.84 22.52 -2.53
C LEU A 192 5.72 23.76 -2.78
N ALA A 193 6.75 23.94 -1.94
CA ALA A 193 7.72 25.02 -2.13
C ALA A 193 8.46 24.90 -3.47
N ALA A 194 8.87 23.68 -3.86
CA ALA A 194 9.53 23.43 -5.14
C ALA A 194 8.62 23.73 -6.34
N ILE A 195 7.32 23.40 -6.29
CA ILE A 195 6.34 23.78 -7.32
C ILE A 195 6.28 25.29 -7.47
N VAL A 196 6.14 26.03 -6.36
CA VAL A 196 6.07 27.50 -6.39
C VAL A 196 7.34 28.10 -6.99
N ILE A 197 8.51 27.62 -6.56
CA ILE A 197 9.81 28.06 -7.11
C ILE A 197 9.89 27.77 -8.61
N LEU A 198 9.50 26.57 -9.06
CA LEU A 198 9.54 26.21 -10.48
C LEU A 198 8.61 27.08 -11.32
N VAL A 199 7.39 27.36 -10.83
CA VAL A 199 6.46 28.27 -11.51
C VAL A 199 7.05 29.68 -11.61
N ILE A 200 7.64 30.20 -10.53
CA ILE A 200 8.31 31.50 -10.53
C ILE A 200 9.46 31.51 -11.55
N LEU A 201 10.35 30.52 -11.53
CA LEU A 201 11.46 30.41 -12.48
C LEU A 201 10.99 30.27 -13.93
N ALA A 202 9.88 29.56 -14.16
CA ALA A 202 9.25 29.43 -15.46
C ALA A 202 8.72 30.77 -15.97
N LEU A 203 8.01 31.53 -15.12
CA LEU A 203 7.47 32.85 -15.44
C LEU A 203 8.58 33.88 -15.72
N TYR A 204 9.71 33.80 -15.02
CA TYR A 204 10.89 34.63 -15.28
C TYR A 204 11.74 34.13 -16.47
N GLY A 205 11.38 33.03 -17.13
CA GLY A 205 12.12 32.47 -18.25
C GLY A 205 13.52 31.95 -17.89
N LYS A 206 13.77 31.65 -16.60
CA LYS A 206 15.06 31.15 -16.11
C LYS A 206 15.27 29.64 -16.29
N LEU A 207 14.25 28.93 -16.79
CA LEU A 207 14.34 27.49 -17.04
C LEU A 207 15.05 27.21 -18.36
N GLU A 208 16.22 26.57 -18.28
CA GLU A 208 16.96 26.11 -19.46
C GLU A 208 16.30 24.87 -20.07
N ARG A 209 16.18 24.85 -21.40
CA ARG A 209 15.69 23.69 -22.15
C ARG A 209 16.84 22.76 -22.45
N ARG A 210 16.91 21.63 -21.75
CA ARG A 210 17.85 20.54 -22.09
C ARG A 210 17.27 19.49 -23.04
N PHE A 211 15.96 19.47 -23.22
CA PHE A 211 15.30 18.53 -24.11
C PHE A 211 15.51 18.94 -25.57
N VAL A 212 16.37 18.19 -26.28
CA VAL A 212 16.68 18.44 -27.70
C VAL A 212 15.66 17.75 -28.59
N LEU A 213 14.90 18.54 -29.35
CA LEU A 213 13.94 18.04 -30.33
C LEU A 213 14.61 17.94 -31.69
N ASN A 214 14.51 16.78 -32.34
CA ASN A 214 15.07 16.56 -33.68
C ASN A 214 13.96 16.28 -34.69
N ASN A 215 13.87 17.13 -35.71
CA ASN A 215 12.71 17.24 -36.61
C ASN A 215 12.36 16.02 -37.49
N HIS A 216 13.12 14.93 -37.44
CA HIS A 216 13.01 13.81 -38.38
C HIS A 216 12.60 12.47 -37.75
N ALA A 217 12.42 12.39 -36.43
CA ALA A 217 12.18 11.10 -35.75
C ALA A 217 10.75 10.92 -35.19
N GLY A 218 9.95 11.98 -35.10
CA GLY A 218 8.65 11.94 -34.41
C GLY A 218 7.71 10.86 -34.92
N SER A 219 7.52 10.74 -36.24
CA SER A 219 6.63 9.71 -36.81
C SER A 219 7.07 8.30 -36.43
N VAL A 220 8.37 8.04 -36.32
CA VAL A 220 8.90 6.73 -35.94
C VAL A 220 8.55 6.40 -34.50
N TYR A 221 8.62 7.37 -33.57
CA TYR A 221 8.30 7.12 -32.16
C TYR A 221 6.82 6.83 -31.91
N ILE A 222 5.91 7.52 -32.59
CA ILE A 222 4.48 7.19 -32.46
C ILE A 222 4.14 5.83 -33.08
N GLU A 223 4.77 5.47 -34.22
CA GLU A 223 4.68 4.12 -34.77
C GLU A 223 5.17 3.08 -33.73
N THR A 224 6.31 3.34 -33.08
CA THR A 224 6.84 2.46 -32.02
C THR A 224 5.91 2.33 -30.83
N PHE A 225 5.32 3.44 -30.37
CA PHE A 225 4.37 3.40 -29.25
C PHE A 225 3.11 2.60 -29.61
N ALA A 226 2.58 2.76 -30.83
CA ALA A 226 1.44 2.00 -31.32
C ALA A 226 1.74 0.50 -31.41
N ILE A 227 2.93 0.13 -31.89
CA ILE A 227 3.39 -1.27 -31.90
C ILE A 227 3.52 -1.81 -30.48
N TRP A 228 4.13 -1.05 -29.58
CA TRP A 228 4.31 -1.44 -28.19
C TRP A 228 2.97 -1.68 -27.49
N ILE A 229 2.03 -0.74 -27.57
CA ILE A 229 0.74 -0.89 -26.87
C ILE A 229 -0.05 -2.09 -27.42
N THR A 230 -0.02 -2.30 -28.74
CA THR A 230 -0.64 -3.45 -29.38
C THR A 230 0.00 -4.75 -28.88
N MET A 231 1.33 -4.82 -28.87
CA MET A 231 2.03 -6.00 -28.38
C MET A 231 1.82 -6.22 -26.88
N PHE A 232 1.86 -5.18 -26.06
CA PHE A 232 1.61 -5.27 -24.62
C PHE A 232 0.23 -5.87 -24.34
N VAL A 233 -0.82 -5.33 -24.98
CA VAL A 233 -2.19 -5.85 -24.86
C VAL A 233 -2.30 -7.30 -25.35
N LEU A 234 -1.70 -7.63 -26.50
CA LEU A 234 -1.69 -9.01 -27.01
C LEU A 234 -0.97 -9.98 -26.07
N LEU A 235 0.15 -9.59 -25.48
CA LEU A 235 0.88 -10.41 -24.52
C LEU A 235 0.07 -10.66 -23.25
N GLN A 236 -0.71 -9.68 -22.78
CA GLN A 236 -1.64 -9.86 -21.65
C GLN A 236 -2.74 -10.88 -21.98
N PHE A 237 -3.34 -10.80 -23.17
CA PHE A 237 -4.32 -11.81 -23.62
C PHE A 237 -3.72 -13.21 -23.73
N VAL A 238 -2.49 -13.32 -24.23
CA VAL A 238 -1.76 -14.60 -24.29
C VAL A 238 -1.48 -15.14 -22.90
N MET A 239 -1.11 -14.29 -21.94
CA MET A 239 -0.91 -14.68 -20.53
C MET A 239 -2.20 -15.27 -19.96
N GLU A 240 -3.32 -14.56 -20.10
CA GLU A 240 -4.60 -15.00 -19.56
C GLU A 240 -5.05 -16.33 -20.19
N ALA A 241 -4.93 -16.44 -21.53
CA ALA A 241 -5.25 -17.69 -22.22
C ALA A 241 -4.35 -18.85 -21.76
N LEU A 242 -3.05 -18.60 -21.57
CA LEU A 242 -2.10 -19.58 -21.05
C LEU A 242 -2.45 -19.97 -19.61
N ALA A 243 -2.82 -19.01 -18.77
CA ALA A 243 -3.22 -19.26 -17.39
C ALA A 243 -4.47 -20.16 -17.32
N VAL A 244 -5.48 -19.91 -18.16
CA VAL A 244 -6.67 -20.77 -18.27
C VAL A 244 -6.31 -22.18 -18.70
N VAL A 245 -5.56 -22.34 -19.80
CA VAL A 245 -5.15 -23.66 -20.31
C VAL A 245 -4.35 -24.44 -19.29
N LEU A 246 -3.44 -23.78 -18.59
CA LEU A 246 -2.60 -24.45 -17.61
C LEU A 246 -3.37 -24.79 -16.32
N ARG A 247 -4.36 -24.00 -15.91
CA ARG A 247 -5.26 -24.32 -14.77
C ARG A 247 -6.09 -25.58 -15.02
N GLU A 248 -6.46 -25.86 -16.26
CA GLU A 248 -7.17 -27.09 -16.62
C GLU A 248 -6.24 -28.31 -16.77
N SER A 249 -4.93 -28.09 -16.79
CA SER A 249 -3.94 -29.15 -16.97
C SER A 249 -3.50 -29.78 -15.64
N SER A 250 -2.88 -30.96 -15.69
CA SER A 250 -2.24 -31.58 -14.53
C SER A 250 -1.10 -30.76 -13.93
N LEU A 251 -0.65 -29.69 -14.61
CA LEU A 251 0.37 -28.77 -14.13
C LEU A 251 -0.19 -27.67 -13.21
N ALA A 252 -1.50 -27.58 -13.00
CA ALA A 252 -2.13 -26.58 -12.13
C ALA A 252 -1.51 -26.54 -10.72
N ILE A 253 -1.07 -27.69 -10.20
CA ILE A 253 -0.41 -27.82 -8.89
C ILE A 253 0.88 -26.98 -8.80
N TYR A 254 1.55 -26.72 -9.93
CA TYR A 254 2.80 -25.96 -9.98
C TYR A 254 2.60 -24.46 -10.28
N ILE A 255 1.35 -24.01 -10.43
CA ILE A 255 1.03 -22.64 -10.87
C ILE A 255 0.48 -21.87 -9.67
N GLY A 256 1.41 -21.44 -8.83
CA GLY A 256 1.14 -20.49 -7.76
C GLY A 256 1.00 -19.05 -8.27
N PRO A 257 0.58 -18.11 -7.41
CA PRO A 257 0.54 -16.67 -7.72
C PRO A 257 1.90 -16.14 -8.20
N GLU A 258 3.01 -16.71 -7.71
CA GLU A 258 4.37 -16.35 -8.11
C GLU A 258 4.61 -16.54 -9.61
N PHE A 259 4.04 -17.59 -10.21
CA PHE A 259 4.20 -17.84 -11.64
C PHE A 259 3.60 -16.69 -12.46
N SER A 260 2.42 -16.21 -12.08
CA SER A 260 1.76 -15.09 -12.77
C SER A 260 2.60 -13.80 -12.67
N LEU A 261 3.21 -13.54 -11.52
CA LEU A 261 4.05 -12.36 -11.29
C LEU A 261 5.35 -12.43 -12.08
N VAL A 262 6.02 -13.58 -12.10
CA VAL A 262 7.23 -13.80 -12.91
C VAL A 262 6.91 -13.66 -14.39
N MET A 263 5.81 -14.27 -14.86
CA MET A 263 5.39 -14.15 -16.24
C MET A 263 5.03 -12.72 -16.61
N SER A 264 4.33 -11.99 -15.74
CA SER A 264 4.04 -10.56 -15.93
C SER A 264 5.33 -9.74 -16.09
N LEU A 265 6.32 -9.97 -15.23
CA LEU A 265 7.64 -9.32 -15.32
C LEU A 265 8.33 -9.63 -16.66
N VAL A 266 8.36 -10.89 -17.07
CA VAL A 266 8.96 -11.33 -18.33
C VAL A 266 8.25 -10.71 -19.54
N LEU A 267 6.92 -10.75 -19.57
CA LEU A 267 6.12 -10.25 -20.67
C LEU A 267 6.21 -8.73 -20.80
N MET A 268 6.31 -8.02 -19.68
CA MET A 268 6.52 -6.59 -19.65
C MET A 268 7.86 -6.20 -20.28
N PHE A 269 8.96 -6.87 -19.93
CA PHE A 269 10.24 -6.64 -20.61
C PHE A 269 10.23 -7.14 -22.07
N LEU A 270 9.54 -8.24 -22.37
CA LEU A 270 9.37 -8.73 -23.74
C LEU A 270 8.63 -7.70 -24.61
N SER A 271 7.69 -6.95 -24.04
CA SER A 271 7.00 -5.87 -24.74
C SER A 271 7.96 -4.76 -25.20
N LEU A 272 9.11 -4.58 -24.54
CA LEU A 272 10.12 -3.62 -25.00
C LEU A 272 10.84 -4.04 -26.29
N SER A 273 10.59 -5.26 -26.81
CA SER A 273 11.03 -5.65 -28.15
C SER A 273 10.46 -4.75 -29.26
N ALA A 274 9.40 -3.97 -28.99
CA ALA A 274 8.91 -2.90 -29.87
C ALA A 274 9.99 -1.87 -30.23
N LEU A 275 11.00 -1.68 -29.38
CA LEU A 275 12.15 -0.79 -29.61
C LEU A 275 13.08 -1.25 -30.73
N VAL A 276 12.86 -2.43 -31.30
CA VAL A 276 13.51 -2.84 -32.55
C VAL A 276 12.98 -2.00 -33.73
N TRP A 277 11.72 -1.52 -33.68
CA TRP A 277 11.10 -0.75 -34.77
C TRP A 277 11.86 0.53 -35.15
N PRO A 278 12.24 1.43 -34.22
CA PRO A 278 13.09 2.58 -34.52
C PRO A 278 14.36 2.23 -35.29
N ARG A 279 15.00 1.10 -34.98
CA ARG A 279 16.25 0.66 -35.61
C ARG A 279 16.00 0.20 -37.05
N ILE A 280 14.90 -0.51 -37.28
CA ILE A 280 14.44 -0.87 -38.64
C ILE A 280 14.17 0.40 -39.45
N ARG A 281 13.64 1.45 -38.82
CA ARG A 281 13.38 2.76 -39.43
C ARG A 281 14.61 3.67 -39.52
N GLY A 282 15.80 3.15 -39.22
CA GLY A 282 17.08 3.85 -39.43
C GLY A 282 17.54 4.72 -38.26
N ILE A 283 16.89 4.68 -37.09
CA ILE A 283 17.39 5.37 -35.89
C ILE A 283 18.57 4.57 -35.33
N SER A 284 19.73 5.21 -35.21
CA SER A 284 20.92 4.57 -34.67
C SER A 284 20.72 4.18 -33.20
N SER A 285 21.30 3.06 -32.78
CA SER A 285 21.16 2.54 -31.41
C SER A 285 21.60 3.54 -30.34
N LYS A 286 22.70 4.26 -30.59
CA LYS A 286 23.20 5.26 -29.66
C LYS A 286 22.15 6.36 -29.44
N ARG A 287 21.58 6.85 -30.53
CA ARG A 287 20.52 7.86 -30.48
C ARG A 287 19.25 7.33 -29.84
N LEU A 288 18.83 6.10 -30.16
CA LEU A 288 17.67 5.48 -29.52
C LEU A 288 17.84 5.42 -28.00
N LEU A 289 19.00 4.96 -27.52
CA LEU A 289 19.31 4.88 -26.09
C LEU A 289 19.34 6.27 -25.43
N GLU A 290 19.90 7.28 -26.09
CA GLU A 290 19.84 8.68 -25.64
C GLU A 290 18.40 9.19 -25.56
N ASP A 291 17.59 8.86 -26.57
CA ASP A 291 16.22 9.37 -26.70
C ASP A 291 15.25 8.72 -25.69
N ILE A 292 15.49 7.47 -25.27
CA ILE A 292 14.70 6.75 -24.25
C ILE A 292 15.30 6.80 -22.84
N GLY A 293 16.35 7.59 -22.61
CA GLY A 293 16.93 7.79 -21.27
C GLY A 293 17.85 6.67 -20.78
N LEU A 294 18.27 5.75 -21.65
CA LEU A 294 19.23 4.68 -21.36
C LEU A 294 20.68 5.04 -21.73
N ALA A 295 20.97 6.32 -21.96
CA ALA A 295 22.32 6.79 -22.16
C ALA A 295 23.15 6.74 -20.86
N ARG A 296 24.47 6.76 -21.01
CA ARG A 296 25.37 6.86 -19.86
C ARG A 296 25.21 8.22 -19.19
N VAL A 297 24.63 8.22 -18.00
CA VAL A 297 24.45 9.40 -17.16
C VAL A 297 25.27 9.28 -15.88
N ASN A 298 25.52 10.41 -15.23
CA ASN A 298 26.05 10.40 -13.88
C ASN A 298 24.88 10.10 -12.92
N VAL A 299 24.77 8.85 -12.48
CA VAL A 299 23.67 8.35 -11.64
C VAL A 299 23.37 9.28 -10.45
N PHE A 300 24.40 9.79 -9.77
CA PHE A 300 24.20 10.68 -8.61
C PHE A 300 23.60 12.04 -8.99
N ARG A 301 23.86 12.53 -10.20
CA ARG A 301 23.26 13.78 -10.69
C ARG A 301 21.79 13.62 -11.09
N GLU A 302 21.35 12.41 -11.39
CA GLU A 302 19.96 12.11 -11.73
C GLU A 302 19.12 11.74 -10.50
N ILE A 303 19.72 11.08 -9.51
CA ILE A 303 19.03 10.70 -8.26
C ILE A 303 18.45 11.94 -7.53
N LEU A 304 19.24 13.01 -7.41
CA LEU A 304 18.81 14.19 -6.64
C LEU A 304 17.59 14.90 -7.25
N PRO A 305 17.56 15.21 -8.57
CA PRO A 305 16.33 15.65 -9.24
C PRO A 305 15.17 14.68 -9.05
N GLY A 306 15.42 13.36 -9.06
CA GLY A 306 14.41 12.34 -8.78
C GLY A 306 13.74 12.51 -7.41
N PHE A 307 14.50 12.80 -6.36
CA PHE A 307 13.93 13.10 -5.04
C PHE A 307 13.07 14.37 -5.04
N VAL A 308 13.53 15.42 -5.74
CA VAL A 308 12.79 16.68 -5.84
C VAL A 308 11.50 16.50 -6.64
N THR A 309 11.54 15.77 -7.76
CA THR A 309 10.34 15.48 -8.55
C THR A 309 9.37 14.57 -7.82
N TYR A 310 9.86 13.60 -7.03
CA TYR A 310 9.03 12.80 -6.15
C TYR A 310 8.32 13.66 -5.10
N ALA A 311 9.07 14.55 -4.42
CA ALA A 311 8.49 15.49 -3.45
C ALA A 311 7.41 16.38 -4.09
N ILE A 312 7.67 16.93 -5.28
CA ILE A 312 6.69 17.69 -6.08
C ILE A 312 5.45 16.84 -6.43
N GLY A 313 5.64 15.54 -6.66
CA GLY A 313 4.56 14.60 -6.95
C GLY A 313 3.56 14.47 -5.81
N LEU A 314 3.98 14.57 -4.55
CA LEU A 314 3.08 14.34 -3.39
C LEU A 314 1.92 15.35 -3.30
N PRO A 315 2.12 16.68 -3.38
CA PRO A 315 1.00 17.63 -3.45
C PRO A 315 0.08 17.42 -4.65
N LEU A 316 0.64 17.04 -5.81
CA LEU A 316 -0.15 16.76 -7.00
C LEU A 316 -0.99 15.48 -6.83
N LEU A 317 -0.42 14.47 -6.18
CA LEU A 317 -1.12 13.23 -5.82
C LEU A 317 -2.28 13.51 -4.86
N LEU A 318 -2.09 14.36 -3.86
CA LEU A 318 -3.19 14.80 -3.00
C LEU A 318 -4.30 15.50 -3.81
N GLY A 319 -3.93 16.38 -4.75
CA GLY A 319 -4.89 17.00 -5.66
C GLY A 319 -5.66 15.97 -6.50
N GLY A 320 -4.96 14.95 -7.00
CA GLY A 320 -5.57 13.82 -7.71
C GLY A 320 -6.53 13.01 -6.83
N LEU A 321 -6.13 12.70 -5.60
CA LEU A 321 -6.97 11.97 -4.63
C LEU A 321 -8.25 12.75 -4.32
N LEU A 322 -8.14 14.05 -4.04
CA LEU A 322 -9.31 14.90 -3.79
C LEU A 322 -10.25 14.94 -4.99
N LEU A 323 -9.69 15.01 -6.20
CA LEU A 323 -10.48 14.94 -7.42
C LEU A 323 -11.19 13.59 -7.55
N SER A 324 -10.51 12.47 -7.28
CA SER A 324 -11.13 11.14 -7.28
C SER A 324 -12.27 11.01 -6.27
N VAL A 325 -12.12 11.58 -5.07
CA VAL A 325 -13.20 11.62 -4.06
C VAL A 325 -14.40 12.40 -4.61
N VAL A 326 -14.18 13.58 -5.20
CA VAL A 326 -15.27 14.38 -5.79
C VAL A 326 -15.97 13.61 -6.92
N VAL A 327 -15.21 12.95 -7.80
CA VAL A 327 -15.77 12.11 -8.87
C VAL A 327 -16.57 10.95 -8.29
N GLY A 328 -16.05 10.25 -7.28
CA GLY A 328 -16.74 9.16 -6.60
C GLY A 328 -18.06 9.62 -5.97
N LEU A 329 -18.08 10.77 -5.30
CA LEU A 329 -19.31 11.35 -4.76
C LEU A 329 -20.34 11.69 -5.85
N VAL A 330 -19.89 12.26 -6.97
CA VAL A 330 -20.76 12.56 -8.12
C VAL A 330 -21.31 11.27 -8.73
N LEU A 331 -20.47 10.25 -8.93
CA LEU A 331 -20.91 8.97 -9.47
C LEU A 331 -21.90 8.28 -8.52
N ASN A 332 -21.65 8.30 -7.22
CA ASN A 332 -22.57 7.75 -6.23
C ASN A 332 -23.92 8.47 -6.21
N ALA A 333 -23.90 9.79 -6.36
CA ALA A 333 -25.14 10.58 -6.43
C ALA A 333 -25.95 10.31 -7.71
N VAL A 334 -25.29 9.98 -8.83
CA VAL A 334 -25.95 9.77 -10.14
C VAL A 334 -26.34 8.31 -10.37
N PHE A 335 -25.49 7.36 -9.95
CA PHE A 335 -25.60 5.94 -10.27
C PHE A 335 -25.82 5.05 -9.04
N GLY A 336 -25.89 5.61 -7.84
CA GLY A 336 -25.96 4.86 -6.58
C GLY A 336 -24.58 4.39 -6.11
N GLU A 337 -24.53 3.74 -4.95
CA GLU A 337 -23.28 3.24 -4.35
C GLU A 337 -22.49 2.38 -5.34
N GLN A 338 -21.30 2.85 -5.69
CA GLN A 338 -20.34 2.09 -6.49
C GLN A 338 -19.48 1.22 -5.55
N PRO A 339 -19.06 0.03 -5.99
CA PRO A 339 -18.10 -0.77 -5.24
C PRO A 339 -16.83 0.06 -5.01
N ALA A 340 -16.29 -0.03 -3.80
CA ALA A 340 -15.05 0.66 -3.46
C ALA A 340 -13.93 0.15 -4.39
N PRO A 341 -13.10 1.05 -4.96
CA PRO A 341 -11.96 0.64 -5.75
C PRO A 341 -10.99 -0.17 -4.87
N SER A 342 -10.82 -1.45 -5.17
CA SER A 342 -9.84 -2.31 -4.50
C SER A 342 -8.70 -2.63 -5.47
N HIS A 343 -7.46 -2.48 -5.03
CA HIS A 343 -6.32 -2.80 -5.88
C HIS A 343 -5.93 -4.28 -5.68
N PRO A 344 -5.83 -5.11 -6.74
CA PRO A 344 -5.53 -6.56 -6.63
C PRO A 344 -4.26 -6.89 -5.84
N ILE A 345 -3.32 -5.94 -5.79
CA ILE A 345 -2.07 -6.06 -5.02
C ILE A 345 -2.29 -6.25 -3.52
N GLN A 346 -3.41 -5.75 -2.97
CA GLN A 346 -3.73 -5.87 -1.54
C GLN A 346 -3.96 -7.34 -1.19
N GLY A 347 -4.82 -8.03 -1.95
CA GLY A 347 -5.02 -9.47 -1.80
C GLY A 347 -3.76 -10.29 -2.08
N LEU A 348 -2.94 -9.91 -3.08
CA LEU A 348 -1.67 -10.60 -3.35
C LEU A 348 -0.64 -10.45 -2.23
N ILE A 349 -0.61 -9.29 -1.58
CA ILE A 349 0.26 -9.07 -0.42
C ILE A 349 -0.33 -9.87 0.75
N GLY A 350 -1.63 -9.71 1.02
CA GLY A 350 -2.42 -10.42 2.03
C GLY A 350 -2.20 -11.93 2.06
N ASP A 351 -2.61 -12.58 0.99
CA ASP A 351 -2.63 -14.04 0.90
C ASP A 351 -1.25 -14.62 0.54
N GLY A 352 -0.30 -13.76 0.16
CA GLY A 352 0.97 -14.14 -0.40
C GLY A 352 2.06 -14.44 0.63
N GLY A 353 2.83 -15.50 0.40
CA GLY A 353 4.09 -15.69 1.13
C GLY A 353 5.13 -14.61 0.82
N TRP A 354 6.23 -14.57 1.60
CA TRP A 354 7.30 -13.59 1.43
C TRP A 354 7.83 -13.46 -0.01
N MET A 355 7.86 -14.57 -0.76
CA MET A 355 8.33 -14.59 -2.15
C MET A 355 7.36 -13.84 -3.08
N THR A 356 6.06 -14.01 -2.88
CA THR A 356 5.03 -13.26 -3.61
C THR A 356 5.20 -11.77 -3.38
N ILE A 357 5.45 -11.34 -2.13
CA ILE A 357 5.70 -9.94 -1.80
C ILE A 357 6.94 -9.40 -2.53
N VAL A 358 8.06 -10.13 -2.51
CA VAL A 358 9.27 -9.74 -3.26
C VAL A 358 8.97 -9.58 -4.76
N LEU A 359 8.23 -10.52 -5.34
CA LEU A 359 7.87 -10.47 -6.76
C LEU A 359 6.94 -9.30 -7.09
N VAL A 360 5.94 -9.03 -6.24
CA VAL A 360 5.07 -7.86 -6.34
C VAL A 360 5.91 -6.58 -6.35
N TYR A 361 6.87 -6.45 -5.44
CA TYR A 361 7.80 -5.32 -5.41
C TYR A 361 8.68 -5.23 -6.66
N LEU A 362 9.19 -6.35 -7.17
CA LEU A 362 9.97 -6.35 -8.41
C LEU A 362 9.14 -5.88 -9.61
N VAL A 363 7.89 -6.33 -9.71
CA VAL A 363 6.97 -5.88 -10.77
C VAL A 363 6.69 -4.38 -10.60
N ALA A 364 6.25 -3.94 -9.41
CA ALA A 364 5.79 -2.57 -9.17
C ALA A 364 6.91 -1.52 -9.13
N CYS A 365 8.10 -1.87 -8.64
CA CYS A 365 9.20 -0.91 -8.43
C CYS A 365 10.32 -1.01 -9.47
N VAL A 366 10.40 -2.11 -10.24
CA VAL A 366 11.46 -2.30 -11.23
C VAL A 366 10.87 -2.48 -12.62
N GLY A 367 10.05 -3.51 -12.80
CA GLY A 367 9.54 -3.88 -14.10
C GLY A 367 8.66 -2.79 -14.72
N ALA A 368 7.61 -2.37 -14.02
CA ALA A 368 6.66 -1.37 -14.48
C ALA A 368 7.34 -0.01 -14.67
N PRO A 369 8.07 0.55 -13.67
CA PRO A 369 8.71 1.85 -13.84
C PRO A 369 9.72 1.90 -14.99
N ILE A 370 10.53 0.85 -15.20
CA ILE A 370 11.47 0.84 -16.33
C ILE A 370 10.72 0.84 -17.67
N THR A 371 9.70 -0.01 -17.79
CA THR A 371 8.95 -0.17 -19.04
C THR A 371 8.15 1.09 -19.37
N GLU A 372 7.46 1.63 -18.36
CA GLU A 372 6.68 2.84 -18.46
C GLU A 372 7.54 4.06 -18.74
N GLU A 373 8.67 4.24 -18.06
CA GLU A 373 9.57 5.38 -18.28
C GLU A 373 10.11 5.39 -19.71
N ILE A 374 10.52 4.22 -20.22
CA ILE A 374 10.99 4.06 -21.60
C ILE A 374 9.88 4.40 -22.60
N MET A 375 8.67 3.85 -22.43
CA MET A 375 7.62 3.95 -23.43
C MET A 375 6.80 5.24 -23.34
N PHE A 376 6.43 5.66 -22.13
CA PHE A 376 5.69 6.91 -21.93
C PHE A 376 6.59 8.12 -22.00
N ARG A 377 7.74 8.15 -21.33
CA ARG A 377 8.60 9.35 -21.32
C ARG A 377 9.57 9.39 -22.50
N GLY A 378 10.22 8.26 -22.78
CA GLY A 378 11.19 8.15 -23.85
C GLY A 378 10.58 8.20 -25.25
N VAL A 379 9.47 7.50 -25.46
CA VAL A 379 8.84 7.34 -26.79
C VAL A 379 7.65 8.30 -26.97
N LEU A 380 6.56 8.13 -26.22
CA LEU A 380 5.30 8.88 -26.44
C LEU A 380 5.45 10.38 -26.13
N TYR A 381 5.90 10.72 -24.93
CA TYR A 381 6.03 12.10 -24.48
C TYR A 381 6.99 12.86 -25.40
N ARG A 382 8.10 12.24 -25.80
CA ARG A 382 8.99 12.80 -26.81
C ARG A 382 8.26 13.13 -28.11
N TYR A 383 7.51 12.18 -28.67
CA TYR A 383 6.74 12.42 -29.88
C TYR A 383 5.78 13.62 -29.72
N LEU A 384 5.03 13.66 -28.61
CA LEU A 384 4.09 14.76 -28.34
C LEU A 384 4.80 16.12 -28.24
N ARG A 385 6.01 16.14 -27.67
CA ARG A 385 6.89 17.32 -27.60
C ARG A 385 7.43 17.72 -28.97
N GLU A 386 7.74 16.77 -29.84
CA GLU A 386 8.18 17.03 -31.22
C GLU A 386 7.04 17.58 -32.09
N VAL A 387 5.83 17.05 -31.94
CA VAL A 387 4.63 17.54 -32.65
C VAL A 387 4.28 18.96 -32.22
N SER A 388 4.35 19.24 -30.92
CA SER A 388 4.03 20.56 -30.35
C SER A 388 5.23 21.53 -30.31
N ARG A 389 6.31 21.26 -31.07
CA ARG A 389 7.56 22.04 -31.03
C ARG A 389 7.41 23.52 -31.39
N THR A 390 6.39 23.86 -32.18
CA THR A 390 6.11 25.24 -32.61
C THR A 390 5.30 26.02 -31.57
N TRP A 391 4.76 25.35 -30.56
CA TRP A 391 3.99 25.97 -29.49
C TRP A 391 4.92 26.58 -28.45
N THR A 392 4.36 27.44 -27.59
CA THR A 392 5.11 27.93 -26.42
C THR A 392 5.45 26.74 -25.53
N MET A 393 6.58 26.83 -24.80
CA MET A 393 7.07 25.73 -23.97
C MET A 393 6.01 25.21 -23.00
N ILE A 394 5.30 26.12 -22.34
CA ILE A 394 4.27 25.81 -21.34
C ILE A 394 3.10 25.07 -22.00
N VAL A 395 2.60 25.56 -23.14
CA VAL A 395 1.47 24.93 -23.84
C VAL A 395 1.87 23.55 -24.37
N SER A 396 3.06 23.42 -24.95
CA SER A 396 3.60 22.13 -25.39
C SER A 396 3.79 21.16 -24.21
N LEU A 397 4.21 21.64 -23.02
CA LEU A 397 4.40 20.79 -21.83
C LEU A 397 3.04 20.29 -21.34
N GLY A 398 2.10 21.20 -21.14
CA GLY A 398 0.74 20.87 -20.69
C GLY A 398 0.05 19.89 -21.64
N PHE A 399 0.14 20.12 -22.95
CA PHE A 399 -0.40 19.20 -23.95
C PHE A 399 0.21 17.80 -23.86
N SER A 400 1.55 17.69 -23.82
CA SER A 400 2.22 16.38 -23.73
C SER A 400 1.90 15.67 -22.41
N MET A 401 1.84 16.40 -21.29
CA MET A 401 1.49 15.84 -19.98
C MET A 401 0.05 15.31 -19.99
N ILE A 402 -0.93 16.09 -20.42
CA ILE A 402 -2.34 15.69 -20.40
C ILE A 402 -2.57 14.46 -21.26
N ILE A 403 -2.10 14.46 -22.52
CA ILE A 403 -2.29 13.32 -23.42
C ILE A 403 -1.58 12.07 -22.88
N SER A 404 -0.33 12.21 -22.40
CA SER A 404 0.41 11.09 -21.84
C SER A 404 -0.27 10.52 -20.59
N SER A 405 -0.76 11.37 -19.69
CA SER A 405 -1.45 10.95 -18.47
C SER A 405 -2.80 10.28 -18.75
N VAL A 406 -3.58 10.78 -19.71
CA VAL A 406 -4.85 10.15 -20.12
C VAL A 406 -4.60 8.76 -20.71
N LEU A 407 -3.61 8.62 -21.59
CA LEU A 407 -3.26 7.32 -22.16
C LEU A 407 -2.71 6.37 -21.10
N PHE A 408 -1.91 6.88 -20.15
CA PHE A 408 -1.40 6.10 -19.03
C PHE A 408 -2.53 5.58 -18.13
N ALA A 409 -3.51 6.44 -17.80
CA ALA A 409 -4.66 6.05 -17.01
C ALA A 409 -5.55 5.03 -17.74
N ALA A 410 -5.73 5.18 -19.06
CA ALA A 410 -6.58 4.29 -19.85
C ALA A 410 -6.06 2.85 -19.94
N ILE A 411 -4.74 2.64 -19.82
CA ILE A 411 -4.13 1.29 -19.85
C ILE A 411 -4.05 0.65 -18.45
N HIS A 412 -4.37 1.42 -17.40
CA HIS A 412 -4.49 0.97 -16.02
C HIS A 412 -5.92 1.22 -15.52
N PRO A 413 -6.95 0.58 -16.12
CA PRO A 413 -8.30 0.70 -15.59
C PRO A 413 -8.29 0.21 -14.13
N GLN A 414 -8.57 1.13 -13.21
CA GLN A 414 -8.76 0.82 -11.79
C GLN A 414 -10.12 0.20 -11.55
#